data_AF-A0A076HX02-F1
#
_entry.id   AF-A0A076HX02-F1
#
_cell.length_a   1.000
_cell.length_b   1.000
_cell.length_c   1.000
_cell.angle_alpha   90.00
_cell.angle_beta   90.00
_cell.angle_gamma   90.00
#
_symmetry.space_group_name_H-M   'P 1'
#
loop_
_entity.id
_entity.type
_entity.pdbx_description
1 polymer ?
#
loop_
_entity_poly.entity_id
_entity_poly.type
_entity_poly.pdbx_seq_one_letter_code
_entity_poly.pdbx_strand_id
1 'polypeptide(L)'
;MNQMSSGPFGMPPHLRQAQLALDAAGIPLETGLQALALANEFYHQTPQVSQTDSLRRERNQLQDEMESLSSQLQQQRAANRQLAEQLASARQLPKEHQQKAYRLRKQLRAMLQVLEHPQARERTKLARVEQLIRASLANPGTGTDIPYDTEQIPAEPQ
;
A
#
# COMPACT_ATOMS: atom_id res chain seq x y z
N MET A 1 -30.73 53.46 22.19
CA MET A 1 -30.91 52.72 20.91
C MET A 1 -29.70 51.83 20.73
N ASN A 2 -29.76 50.58 21.23
CA ASN A 2 -28.66 49.63 21.09
C ASN A 2 -28.86 48.86 19.79
N GLN A 3 -28.02 49.17 18.80
CA GLN A 3 -27.83 48.29 17.64
C GLN A 3 -27.03 47.08 18.12
N MET A 4 -27.71 45.96 18.35
CA MET A 4 -27.04 44.67 18.47
C MET A 4 -26.56 44.26 17.08
N SER A 5 -25.25 44.38 16.89
CA SER A 5 -24.53 43.84 15.74
C SER A 5 -24.71 42.32 15.72
N SER A 6 -25.60 41.84 14.85
CA SER A 6 -25.70 40.43 14.50
C SER A 6 -24.48 40.07 13.64
N GLY A 7 -23.46 39.48 14.29
CA GLY A 7 -22.33 38.87 13.60
C GLY A 7 -22.77 37.78 12.60
N PRO A 8 -21.89 37.36 11.69
CA PRO A 8 -22.23 36.53 10.54
C PRO A 8 -22.41 35.06 10.97
N PHE A 9 -23.46 34.76 11.72
CA PHE A 9 -23.84 33.39 12.02
C PHE A 9 -24.55 32.82 10.80
N GLY A 10 -23.84 31.95 10.07
CA GLY A 10 -24.38 31.24 8.92
C GLY A 10 -25.64 30.47 9.29
N MET A 11 -26.67 30.60 8.45
CA MET A 11 -27.98 29.98 8.63
C MET A 11 -27.88 28.46 8.86
N PRO A 12 -28.55 27.90 9.88
CA PRO A 12 -28.64 26.46 10.11
C PRO A 12 -29.14 25.70 8.87
N PRO A 13 -28.68 24.45 8.65
CA PRO A 13 -28.97 23.69 7.44
C PRO A 13 -30.47 23.38 7.26
N HIS A 14 -31.24 23.22 8.33
CA HIS A 14 -32.69 23.04 8.26
C HIS A 14 -33.42 24.33 7.85
N LEU A 15 -32.94 25.51 8.29
CA LEU A 15 -33.46 26.79 7.83
C LEU A 15 -33.06 27.06 6.38
N ARG A 16 -31.85 26.64 5.97
CA ARG A 16 -31.42 26.68 4.56
C ARG A 16 -32.27 25.78 3.66
N GLN A 17 -32.64 24.59 4.14
CA GLN A 17 -33.59 23.72 3.44
C GLN A 17 -34.98 24.34 3.35
N ALA A 18 -35.44 25.01 4.42
CA ALA A 18 -36.69 25.76 4.40
C ALA A 18 -36.64 26.90 3.37
N GLN A 19 -35.52 27.61 3.23
CA GLN A 19 -35.32 28.63 2.18
C GLN A 19 -35.49 28.04 0.78
N LEU A 20 -34.79 26.95 0.47
CA LEU A 20 -34.92 26.27 -0.83
C LEU A 20 -36.35 25.78 -1.09
N ALA A 21 -37.07 25.36 -0.05
CA ALA A 21 -38.46 24.93 -0.15
C ALA A 21 -39.43 26.11 -0.37
N LEU A 22 -39.17 27.27 0.23
CA LEU A 22 -39.95 28.49 -0.01
C LEU A 22 -39.77 29.00 -1.45
N ASP A 23 -38.53 28.97 -1.95
CA ASP A 23 -38.21 29.31 -3.33
C ASP A 23 -38.92 28.36 -4.32
N ALA A 24 -38.98 27.07 -3.99
CA ALA A 24 -39.68 26.07 -4.80
C ALA A 24 -41.22 26.18 -4.74
N ALA A 25 -41.77 26.71 -3.65
CA ALA A 25 -43.22 26.84 -3.43
C ALA A 25 -43.81 28.14 -4.02
N GLY A 26 -42.99 29.04 -4.57
CA GLY A 26 -43.45 30.31 -5.16
C GLY A 26 -44.00 31.30 -4.14
N ILE A 27 -43.64 31.15 -2.86
CA ILE A 27 -44.02 32.09 -1.79
C ILE A 27 -43.24 33.40 -2.05
N PRO A 28 -43.85 34.58 -1.83
CA PRO A 28 -43.17 35.86 -2.03
C PRO A 28 -41.85 35.91 -1.26
N LEU A 29 -40.76 36.08 -2.02
CA LEU A 29 -39.39 35.95 -1.52
C LEU A 29 -39.14 36.84 -0.29
N GLU A 30 -39.69 38.06 -0.28
CA GLU A 30 -39.52 39.02 0.81
C GLU A 30 -40.16 38.56 2.13
N THR A 31 -41.39 38.03 2.07
CA THR A 31 -42.10 37.54 3.26
C THR A 31 -41.48 36.25 3.79
N GLY A 32 -41.05 35.37 2.87
CA GLY A 32 -40.32 34.15 3.22
C GLY A 32 -38.96 34.42 3.88
N LEU A 33 -38.18 35.35 3.32
CA LEU A 33 -36.89 35.76 3.87
C LEU A 33 -37.03 36.44 5.23
N GLN A 34 -38.06 37.26 5.45
CA GLN A 34 -38.34 37.86 6.77
C GLN A 34 -38.69 36.79 7.81
N ALA A 35 -39.54 35.83 7.47
CA ALA A 35 -39.88 34.72 8.35
C ALA A 35 -38.65 33.86 8.70
N LEU A 36 -37.77 33.61 7.73
CA LEU A 36 -36.52 32.87 7.96
C LEU A 36 -35.50 33.66 8.76
N ALA A 37 -35.41 34.97 8.58
CA ALA A 37 -34.55 35.84 9.38
C ALA A 37 -34.97 35.82 10.85
N LEU A 38 -36.28 35.94 11.12
CA LEU A 38 -36.83 35.81 12.47
C LEU A 38 -36.61 34.41 13.05
N ALA A 39 -36.84 33.36 12.27
CA ALA A 39 -36.60 31.98 12.72
C ALA A 39 -35.12 31.74 13.07
N ASN A 40 -34.21 32.29 12.27
CA ASN A 40 -32.76 32.22 12.53
C ASN A 40 -32.41 32.98 13.82
N GLU A 41 -33.00 34.15 14.03
CA GLU A 41 -32.80 34.94 15.24
C GLU A 41 -33.31 34.19 16.48
N PHE A 42 -34.54 33.66 16.44
CA PHE A 42 -35.12 32.85 17.53
C PHE A 42 -34.28 31.60 17.84
N TYR A 43 -33.76 30.93 16.81
CA TYR A 43 -32.91 29.76 16.96
C TYR A 43 -31.62 30.08 17.72
N HIS A 44 -31.01 31.24 17.48
CA HIS A 44 -29.82 31.70 18.20
C HIS A 44 -30.14 32.32 19.57
N GLN A 45 -31.34 32.86 19.76
CA GLN A 45 -31.82 33.35 21.05
C GLN A 45 -32.26 32.23 22.01
N THR A 46 -32.49 31.01 21.52
CA THR A 46 -32.72 29.81 22.36
C THR A 46 -31.41 29.03 22.53
N PRO A 47 -30.67 29.20 23.65
CA PRO A 47 -29.33 28.63 23.81
C PRO A 47 -29.33 27.10 23.79
N GLN A 48 -30.43 26.49 24.26
CA GLN A 48 -30.55 25.03 24.35
C GLN A 48 -30.62 24.37 22.97
N VAL A 49 -31.32 24.96 22.00
CA VAL A 49 -31.47 24.40 20.65
C VAL A 49 -30.19 24.58 19.85
N SER A 50 -29.61 25.78 19.88
CA SER A 50 -28.36 26.07 19.18
C SER A 50 -27.17 25.25 19.71
N GLN A 51 -27.06 25.04 21.02
CA GLN A 51 -26.01 24.21 21.62
C GLN A 51 -26.20 22.71 21.38
N THR A 52 -27.44 22.21 21.42
CA THR A 52 -27.68 20.77 21.16
C THR A 52 -27.39 20.41 19.71
N ASP A 53 -27.72 21.30 18.76
CA ASP A 53 -27.40 21.11 17.35
C ASP A 53 -25.90 21.24 17.06
N SER A 54 -25.17 22.12 17.76
CA SER A 54 -23.71 22.19 17.62
C SER A 54 -23.04 20.90 18.13
N LEU A 55 -23.42 20.44 19.33
CA LEU A 55 -22.92 19.19 19.90
C LEU A 55 -23.27 17.97 19.03
N ARG A 56 -24.46 17.97 18.41
CA ARG A 56 -24.85 16.91 17.48
C ARG A 56 -23.93 16.88 16.26
N ARG A 57 -23.56 18.03 15.71
CA ARG A 57 -22.64 18.12 14.56
C ARG A 57 -21.24 17.66 14.94
N GLU A 58 -20.72 18.11 16.08
CA GLU A 58 -19.41 17.67 16.58
C GLU A 58 -19.38 16.16 16.81
N ARG A 59 -20.44 15.59 17.42
CA ARG A 59 -20.55 14.15 17.59
C ARG A 59 -20.54 13.40 16.26
N ASN A 60 -21.28 13.90 15.25
CA ASN A 60 -21.28 13.29 13.92
C ASN A 60 -19.89 13.36 13.26
N GLN A 61 -19.22 14.51 13.34
CA GLN A 61 -17.87 14.68 12.81
C GLN A 61 -16.87 13.72 13.47
N LEU A 62 -16.90 13.64 14.80
CA LEU A 62 -16.05 12.70 15.54
C LEU A 62 -16.34 11.25 15.19
N GLN A 63 -17.62 10.91 14.95
CA GLN A 63 -18.01 9.58 14.52
C GLN A 63 -17.46 9.26 13.11
N ASP A 64 -17.61 10.17 12.16
CA ASP A 64 -17.08 10.03 10.79
C ASP A 64 -15.54 9.90 10.79
N GLU A 65 -14.85 10.71 11.60
CA GLU A 65 -13.40 10.64 11.79
C GLU A 65 -12.97 9.30 12.40
N MET A 66 -13.70 8.80 13.40
CA MET A 66 -13.43 7.50 14.00
C MET A 66 -13.64 6.35 13.01
N GLU A 67 -14.71 6.40 12.21
CA GLU A 67 -14.97 5.40 11.18
C GLU A 67 -13.85 5.41 10.13
N SER A 68 -13.41 6.60 9.69
CA SER A 68 -12.27 6.76 8.79
C SER A 68 -10.97 6.19 9.37
N LEU A 69 -10.59 6.57 10.59
CA LEU A 69 -9.38 6.07 11.26
C LEU A 69 -9.43 4.55 11.47
N SER A 70 -10.61 4.00 11.79
CA SER A 70 -10.78 2.55 11.95
C SER A 70 -10.54 1.81 10.63
N SER A 71 -11.02 2.35 9.51
CA SER A 71 -10.83 1.78 8.18
C SER A 71 -9.35 1.81 7.77
N GLN A 72 -8.66 2.92 8.02
CA GLN A 72 -7.22 3.07 7.77
C GLN A 72 -6.41 2.09 8.61
N LEU A 73 -6.75 1.94 9.89
CA LEU A 73 -6.08 0.99 10.78
C LEU A 73 -6.27 -0.45 10.29
N GLN A 74 -7.47 -0.81 9.81
CA GLN A 74 -7.74 -2.13 9.27
C GLN A 74 -6.92 -2.40 7.99
N GLN A 75 -6.83 -1.42 7.09
CA GLN A 75 -5.99 -1.51 5.89
C GLN A 75 -4.51 -1.66 6.25
N GLN A 76 -3.99 -0.87 7.18
CA GLN A 76 -2.60 -0.99 7.64
C GLN A 76 -2.31 -2.34 8.29
N ARG A 77 -3.25 -2.87 9.09
CA ARG A 77 -3.12 -4.22 9.67
C ARG A 77 -3.06 -5.29 8.60
N ALA A 78 -3.87 -5.19 7.54
CA ALA A 78 -3.83 -6.11 6.42
C ALA A 78 -2.47 -6.05 5.68
N ALA A 79 -2.00 -4.83 5.37
CA ALA A 79 -0.70 -4.62 4.73
C ALA A 79 0.46 -5.16 5.57
N ASN A 80 0.46 -4.91 6.89
CA ASN A 80 1.48 -5.44 7.79
C ASN A 80 1.49 -6.98 7.86
N ARG A 81 0.32 -7.63 7.80
CA ARG A 81 0.25 -9.10 7.74
C ARG A 81 0.89 -9.63 6.45
N GLN A 82 0.57 -9.03 5.31
CA GLN A 82 1.17 -9.40 4.03
C GLN A 82 2.69 -9.22 4.04
N LEU A 83 3.19 -8.09 4.56
CA LEU A 83 4.63 -7.86 4.69
C LEU A 83 5.29 -8.86 5.63
N ALA A 84 4.63 -9.22 6.74
CA ALA A 84 5.15 -10.23 7.66
C ALA A 84 5.26 -11.63 6.99
N GLU A 85 4.28 -12.02 6.18
CA GLU A 85 4.31 -13.27 5.40
C GLU A 85 5.42 -13.24 4.33
N GLN A 86 5.58 -12.12 3.62
CA GLN A 86 6.66 -11.92 2.66
C GLN A 86 8.04 -11.97 3.34
N LEU A 87 8.19 -11.36 4.51
CA LEU A 87 9.44 -11.43 5.28
C LEU A 87 9.71 -12.85 5.79
N ALA A 88 8.68 -13.58 6.21
CA ALA A 88 8.82 -14.96 6.66
C ALA A 88 9.31 -15.87 5.52
N SER A 89 8.73 -15.75 4.32
CA SER A 89 9.18 -16.50 3.14
C SER A 89 10.58 -16.06 2.66
N ALA A 90 10.85 -14.76 2.62
CA ALA A 90 12.16 -14.22 2.27
C ALA A 90 13.27 -14.65 3.23
N ARG A 91 12.97 -14.93 4.50
CA ARG A 91 13.94 -15.48 5.46
C ARG A 91 14.28 -16.95 5.22
N GLN A 92 13.40 -17.72 4.58
CA GLN A 92 13.64 -19.14 4.30
C GLN A 92 14.49 -19.34 3.04
N LEU A 93 14.28 -18.52 2.01
CA LEU A 93 15.00 -18.60 0.72
C LEU A 93 16.53 -18.65 0.88
N PRO A 94 17.20 -17.78 1.66
CA PRO A 94 18.66 -17.83 1.82
C PRO A 94 19.15 -19.16 2.39
N LYS A 95 18.43 -19.74 3.36
CA LYS A 95 18.81 -21.01 3.98
C LYS A 95 18.70 -22.16 2.97
N GLU A 96 17.64 -22.16 2.17
CA GLU A 96 17.44 -23.16 1.11
C GLU A 96 18.51 -23.04 0.02
N HIS A 97 18.78 -21.83 -0.45
CA HIS A 97 19.83 -21.57 -1.43
C HIS A 97 21.22 -21.95 -0.88
N GLN A 98 21.52 -21.65 0.38
CA GLN A 98 22.76 -22.06 1.03
C GLN A 98 22.88 -23.58 1.13
N GLN A 99 21.82 -24.29 1.53
CA GLN A 99 21.82 -25.75 1.60
C GLN A 99 21.98 -26.38 0.21
N LYS A 100 21.30 -25.86 -0.82
CA LYS A 100 21.44 -26.31 -2.20
C LYS A 100 22.87 -26.10 -2.70
N ALA A 101 23.43 -24.91 -2.49
CA ALA A 101 24.82 -24.61 -2.85
C ALA A 101 25.81 -25.53 -2.13
N TYR A 102 25.59 -25.81 -0.83
CA TYR A 102 26.42 -26.75 -0.07
C TYR A 102 26.37 -28.17 -0.66
N ARG A 103 25.18 -28.68 -0.97
CA ARG A 103 25.02 -30.01 -1.59
C ARG A 103 25.72 -30.10 -2.94
N LEU A 104 25.57 -29.08 -3.79
CA LEU A 104 26.24 -29.01 -5.09
C LEU A 104 27.76 -28.97 -4.94
N ARG A 105 28.30 -28.16 -4.02
CA ARG A 105 29.74 -28.13 -3.73
C ARG A 105 30.26 -29.48 -3.25
N LYS A 106 29.50 -30.19 -2.41
CA LYS A 106 29.87 -31.53 -1.95
C LYS A 106 29.93 -32.52 -3.12
N GLN A 107 28.97 -32.47 -4.04
CA GLN A 107 28.98 -33.29 -5.26
C GLN A 107 30.15 -32.96 -6.19
N LEU A 108 30.43 -31.67 -6.44
CA LEU A 108 31.55 -31.24 -7.26
C LEU A 108 32.90 -31.71 -6.68
N ARG A 109 33.07 -31.65 -5.35
CA ARG A 109 34.26 -32.20 -4.69
C ARG A 109 34.38 -33.71 -4.86
N ALA A 110 33.28 -34.44 -4.74
CA ALA A 110 33.28 -35.89 -4.98
C ALA A 110 33.64 -36.23 -6.42
N MET A 111 33.12 -35.47 -7.40
CA MET A 111 33.49 -35.63 -8.81
C MET A 111 34.98 -35.34 -9.05
N LEU A 112 35.54 -34.28 -8.44
CA LEU A 112 36.98 -34.02 -8.52
C LEU A 112 37.81 -35.18 -7.97
N GLN A 113 37.43 -35.76 -6.83
CA GLN A 113 38.15 -36.90 -6.25
C GLN A 113 38.18 -38.11 -7.20
N VAL A 114 37.08 -38.36 -7.91
CA VAL A 114 37.02 -39.44 -8.93
C VAL A 114 37.90 -39.11 -10.13
N LEU A 115 37.90 -37.86 -10.59
CA LEU A 115 38.71 -37.42 -11.75
C LEU A 115 40.22 -37.37 -11.43
N GLU A 116 40.58 -37.08 -10.19
CA GLU A 116 41.97 -37.09 -9.71
C GLU A 116 42.54 -38.51 -9.54
N HIS A 117 41.71 -39.55 -9.61
CA HIS A 117 42.13 -40.94 -9.54
C HIS A 117 43.08 -41.29 -10.71
N PRO A 118 44.18 -42.03 -10.48
CA PRO A 118 45.20 -42.30 -11.50
C PRO A 118 44.65 -42.94 -12.79
N GLN A 119 43.65 -43.81 -12.68
CA GLN A 119 42.99 -44.44 -13.85
C GLN A 119 42.11 -43.48 -14.67
N ALA A 120 41.65 -42.36 -14.09
CA ALA A 120 40.84 -41.37 -14.78
C ALA A 120 41.71 -40.31 -15.50
N ARG A 121 42.90 -40.02 -14.95
CA ARG A 121 43.85 -39.03 -15.50
C ARG A 121 44.39 -39.36 -16.89
N GLU A 122 44.40 -40.63 -17.28
CA GLU A 122 44.89 -41.07 -18.60
C GLU A 122 43.97 -40.64 -19.76
N ARG A 123 42.72 -40.21 -19.48
CA ARG A 123 41.76 -39.78 -20.49
C ARG A 123 41.78 -38.26 -20.65
N THR A 124 42.46 -37.75 -21.67
CA THR A 124 42.61 -36.31 -22.02
C THR A 124 41.29 -35.52 -22.07
N LYS A 125 40.16 -36.17 -22.37
CA LYS A 125 38.82 -35.53 -22.39
C LYS A 125 38.31 -35.10 -21.00
N LEU A 126 38.85 -35.66 -19.91
CA LEU A 126 38.42 -35.37 -18.54
C LEU A 126 39.14 -34.17 -17.91
N ALA A 127 40.29 -33.77 -18.45
CA ALA A 127 41.08 -32.65 -17.95
C ALA A 127 40.33 -31.30 -18.04
N ARG A 128 39.56 -31.07 -19.12
CA ARG A 128 38.72 -29.87 -19.27
C ARG A 128 37.58 -29.84 -18.24
N VAL A 129 37.01 -31.00 -17.92
CA VAL A 129 35.96 -31.12 -16.91
C VAL A 129 36.52 -30.85 -15.50
N GLU A 130 37.71 -31.36 -15.20
CA GLU A 130 38.43 -31.07 -13.95
C GLU A 130 38.71 -29.57 -13.77
N GLN A 131 39.19 -28.89 -14.82
CA GLN A 131 39.42 -27.45 -14.81
C GLN A 131 38.14 -26.65 -14.55
N LEU A 132 37.04 -27.00 -15.23
CA LEU A 132 35.74 -26.34 -15.05
C LEU A 132 35.20 -26.52 -13.62
N ILE A 133 35.35 -27.72 -13.04
CA ILE A 133 34.91 -27.98 -11.67
C ILE A 133 35.77 -27.20 -10.66
N ARG A 134 37.10 -27.15 -10.86
CA ARG A 134 38.01 -26.36 -10.01
C ARG A 134 37.69 -24.86 -10.06
N ALA A 135 37.44 -24.30 -11.25
CA ALA A 135 37.04 -22.91 -11.43
C ALA A 135 35.70 -22.60 -10.72
N SER A 136 34.73 -23.51 -10.84
CA SER A 136 33.41 -23.38 -10.21
C SER A 136 33.45 -23.44 -8.67
N LEU A 137 34.43 -24.14 -8.09
CA LEU A 137 34.65 -24.17 -6.64
C LEU A 137 35.45 -22.97 -6.13
N ALA A 138 36.32 -22.38 -6.96
CA ALA A 138 37.16 -21.24 -6.61
C ALA A 138 36.39 -19.91 -6.60
N ASN A 139 35.39 -19.74 -7.46
CA ASN A 139 34.55 -18.53 -7.54
C ASN A 139 33.09 -18.82 -7.13
N PRO A 140 32.78 -18.90 -5.83
CA PRO A 140 31.45 -19.21 -5.34
C PRO A 140 30.41 -18.07 -5.46
N GLY A 141 30.82 -16.86 -5.88
CA GLY A 141 30.05 -15.62 -5.72
C GLY A 141 29.69 -14.85 -6.98
N THR A 142 30.21 -15.23 -8.15
CA THR A 142 29.72 -14.68 -9.42
C THR A 142 28.75 -15.70 -9.99
N GLY A 143 27.46 -15.33 -10.03
CA GLY A 143 26.54 -15.95 -10.98
C GLY A 143 27.27 -16.00 -12.31
N THR A 144 27.46 -17.20 -12.83
CA THR A 144 28.11 -17.40 -14.11
C THR A 144 27.20 -16.81 -15.18
N ASP A 145 27.37 -15.51 -15.44
CA ASP A 145 27.43 -14.95 -16.78
C ASP A 145 28.59 -15.64 -17.51
N ILE A 146 28.42 -16.95 -17.74
CA ILE A 146 29.04 -17.53 -18.92
C ILE A 146 28.15 -16.97 -20.03
N PRO A 147 28.68 -16.14 -20.95
CA PRO A 147 27.93 -15.81 -22.15
C PRO A 147 27.63 -17.16 -22.81
N TYR A 148 26.39 -17.62 -22.68
CA TYR A 148 25.83 -18.49 -23.69
C TYR A 148 25.97 -17.68 -24.96
N ASP A 149 26.78 -18.17 -25.90
CA ASP A 149 26.67 -17.76 -27.28
C ASP A 149 25.18 -17.84 -27.62
N THR A 150 24.54 -16.67 -27.63
CA THR A 150 23.22 -16.49 -28.17
C THR A 150 23.36 -16.91 -29.62
N GLU A 151 22.97 -18.15 -29.92
CA GLU A 151 22.78 -18.59 -31.29
C GLU A 151 22.00 -17.48 -31.97
N GLN A 152 22.66 -16.84 -32.94
CA GLN A 152 22.05 -15.85 -33.81
C GLN A 152 20.85 -16.53 -34.45
N ILE A 153 19.66 -16.19 -33.98
CA ILE A 153 18.44 -16.44 -34.73
C ILE A 153 18.61 -15.61 -36.01
N PRO A 154 18.73 -16.23 -37.19
CA PRO A 154 18.86 -15.47 -38.42
C PRO A 154 17.60 -14.61 -38.59
N ALA A 155 17.80 -13.32 -38.81
CA ALA A 155 16.72 -12.43 -39.19
C ALA A 155 16.06 -12.98 -40.45
N GLU A 156 14.77 -13.28 -40.38
CA GLU A 156 13.98 -13.59 -41.57
C GLU A 156 13.98 -12.36 -42.49
N PRO A 157 14.29 -12.53 -43.78
CA PRO A 157 14.15 -11.45 -44.74
C PRO A 157 12.67 -11.26 -45.13
N GLN A 158 12.18 -10.06 -44.79
CA GLN A 158 11.06 -9.29 -45.38
C GLN A 158 9.66 -9.89 -45.37
#